data_AF-A0ABD6WIR9-F1
#
_entry.id   AF-A0ABD6WIR9-F1
#
_cell.length_a   1.000
_cell.length_b   1.000
_cell.length_c   1.000
_cell.angle_alpha   90.00
_cell.angle_beta   90.00
_cell.angle_gamma   90.00
#
_symmetry.space_group_name_H-M   'P 1'
#
loop_
_entity.id
_entity.type
_entity.pdbx_description
1 polymer ?
#
loop_
_entity_poly.entity_id
_entity_poly.type
_entity_poly.pdbx_seq_one_letter_code
_entity_poly.pdbx_strand_id
1 'polypeptide(L)'
;MTTQMFPGEIGSMPELGSSAIATFRPATELPTPVRFVDGFDLFVQFLQRHGVDPESLAGDVSGVWLFLAKHPTALTTPEIADAAARFVGNVIAVVHPAATWRVTNEPEIGTNVRSIPVAALVRTMVQRPEQREPFLEMLSTWDQEDLDDREITALAHDVTPPPFTVPPVPFQRAAFPPIEFRDDNGHVIEYGQRWPDHHPPDDAYSRVSHPERFAPLRHDVDALADYLHRWYSVDVRHLDHDGTQQIRLQPRAGTPITVTATDESVQVEAGVFFRATLPNCSCDACDESAETAADRLEEAVLSIAAGGFRETYPLGSRRWLHTQLHAVDGSGYTGSSGAPDRDLTTDDLEHATTTLRQLDNGWWPAWPLRTPNSPDRTGDDETTNDRT
;
A
#
# COMPACT_ATOMS: atom_id res chain seq x y z
N MET A 1 -2.48 -44.50 10.27
CA MET A 1 -3.63 -44.64 9.34
C MET A 1 -4.27 -43.26 9.20
N THR A 2 -3.54 -42.29 8.64
CA THR A 2 -3.92 -40.86 8.69
C THR A 2 -4.03 -40.23 7.29
N THR A 3 -3.76 -41.00 6.23
CA THR A 3 -3.59 -40.53 4.85
C THR A 3 -4.90 -40.35 4.05
N GLN A 4 -6.09 -40.50 4.66
CA GLN A 4 -7.37 -40.35 3.93
C GLN A 4 -8.31 -39.27 4.47
N MET A 5 -7.97 -38.60 5.58
CA MET A 5 -8.89 -37.66 6.22
C MET A 5 -8.96 -36.31 5.52
N PHE A 6 -7.85 -35.83 4.97
CA PHE A 6 -7.77 -34.58 4.23
C PHE A 6 -7.51 -34.88 2.74
N PRO A 7 -8.13 -34.14 1.81
CA PRO A 7 -8.23 -34.51 0.39
C PRO A 7 -6.93 -34.33 -0.43
N GLY A 8 -5.78 -34.07 0.20
CA GLY A 8 -4.52 -33.79 -0.48
C GLY A 8 -3.30 -34.34 0.24
N GLU A 9 -2.13 -34.07 -0.32
CA GLU A 9 -0.85 -34.51 0.25
C GLU A 9 -0.61 -33.85 1.61
N ILE A 10 -0.28 -34.69 2.59
CA ILE A 10 0.07 -34.25 3.95
C ILE A 10 1.59 -34.09 3.98
N GLY A 11 2.04 -32.84 4.15
CA GLY A 11 3.44 -32.49 4.29
C GLY A 11 3.84 -32.25 5.75
N SER A 12 5.11 -31.97 5.97
CA SER A 12 5.59 -31.46 7.26
C SER A 12 5.33 -29.95 7.38
N MET A 13 5.31 -29.44 8.61
CA MET A 13 5.17 -28.01 8.87
C MET A 13 6.25 -27.20 8.10
N PRO A 14 5.88 -26.10 7.41
CA PRO A 14 6.85 -25.24 6.75
C PRO A 14 7.89 -24.65 7.71
N GLU A 15 9.08 -24.35 7.20
CA GLU A 15 10.13 -23.68 7.97
C GLU A 15 9.81 -22.19 8.21
N LEU A 16 10.40 -21.62 9.26
CA LEU A 16 10.27 -20.21 9.59
C LEU A 16 10.72 -19.34 8.40
N GLY A 17 9.88 -18.37 8.01
CA GLY A 17 10.21 -17.45 6.92
C GLY A 17 9.94 -17.97 5.52
N SER A 18 9.25 -19.11 5.35
CA SER A 18 8.83 -19.64 4.05
C SER A 18 7.69 -18.86 3.37
N SER A 19 7.44 -17.61 3.79
CA SER A 19 6.45 -16.74 3.17
C SER A 19 6.99 -16.13 1.88
N ALA A 20 6.19 -16.13 0.82
CA ALA A 20 6.49 -15.44 -0.43
C ALA A 20 6.53 -13.89 -0.29
N ILE A 21 6.25 -13.35 0.90
CA ILE A 21 6.03 -11.91 1.10
C ILE A 21 7.29 -11.15 1.54
N ALA A 22 8.44 -11.79 1.78
CA ALA A 22 9.60 -11.07 2.37
C ALA A 22 10.99 -11.30 1.76
N THR A 23 11.14 -11.99 0.62
CA THR A 23 12.44 -12.02 -0.06
C THR A 23 12.29 -12.00 -1.57
N PHE A 24 13.08 -11.16 -2.24
CA PHE A 24 13.44 -11.28 -3.66
C PHE A 24 14.08 -12.65 -3.89
N ARG A 25 13.26 -13.71 -3.98
CA ARG A 25 13.69 -14.99 -4.54
C ARG A 25 13.11 -15.11 -5.95
N PRO A 26 13.92 -15.53 -6.93
CA PRO A 26 13.40 -15.84 -8.26
C PRO A 26 12.32 -16.91 -8.14
N ALA A 27 11.22 -16.77 -8.90
CA ALA A 27 10.02 -17.59 -8.81
C ALA A 27 10.26 -19.11 -8.97
N THR A 28 11.42 -19.52 -9.47
CA THR A 28 11.87 -20.91 -9.61
C THR A 28 12.27 -21.60 -8.30
N GLU A 29 12.37 -20.88 -7.18
CA GLU A 29 12.81 -21.41 -5.87
C GLU A 29 11.75 -21.30 -4.74
N LEU A 30 10.52 -20.91 -5.05
CA LEU A 30 9.47 -20.86 -4.02
C LEU A 30 9.05 -22.30 -3.67
N PRO A 31 9.15 -22.71 -2.38
CA PRO A 31 8.70 -24.03 -1.96
C PRO A 31 7.22 -24.21 -2.28
N THR A 32 6.84 -25.41 -2.68
CA THR A 32 5.43 -25.75 -2.96
C THR A 32 4.58 -25.46 -1.72
N PRO A 33 3.48 -24.69 -1.83
CA PRO A 33 2.66 -24.36 -0.68
C PRO A 33 2.10 -25.61 0.00
N VAL A 34 2.35 -25.77 1.29
CA VAL A 34 1.86 -26.92 2.08
C VAL A 34 0.42 -26.65 2.49
N ARG A 35 -0.53 -27.45 2.01
CA ARG A 35 -1.96 -27.29 2.35
C ARG A 35 -2.38 -28.05 3.60
N PHE A 36 -1.84 -29.25 3.79
CA PHE A 36 -2.14 -30.08 4.95
C PHE A 36 -0.83 -30.47 5.63
N VAL A 37 -0.77 -30.32 6.96
CA VAL A 37 0.40 -30.69 7.76
C VAL A 37 0.16 -31.94 8.58
N ASP A 38 1.22 -32.68 8.84
CA ASP A 38 1.27 -33.83 9.76
C ASP A 38 1.14 -33.42 11.24
N GLY A 39 1.20 -34.39 12.16
CA GLY A 39 1.32 -34.14 13.60
C GLY A 39 0.01 -33.88 14.36
N PHE A 40 -1.14 -34.20 13.76
CA PHE A 40 -2.45 -34.07 14.39
C PHE A 40 -2.99 -35.38 15.00
N ASP A 41 -2.22 -36.48 14.94
CA ASP A 41 -2.67 -37.82 15.37
C ASP A 41 -3.09 -37.90 16.85
N LEU A 42 -2.44 -37.14 17.74
CA LEU A 42 -2.79 -37.12 19.16
C LEU A 42 -4.19 -36.53 19.38
N PHE A 43 -4.58 -35.53 18.58
CA PHE A 43 -5.91 -34.95 18.65
C PHE A 43 -6.97 -35.86 18.02
N VAL A 44 -6.64 -36.59 16.96
CA VAL A 44 -7.50 -37.65 16.39
C VAL A 44 -7.81 -38.71 17.44
N GLN A 45 -6.80 -39.17 18.18
CA GLN A 45 -7.01 -40.10 19.29
C GLN A 45 -7.84 -39.49 20.43
N PHE A 46 -7.66 -38.19 20.70
CA PHE A 46 -8.46 -37.47 21.68
C PHE A 46 -9.94 -37.44 21.28
N LEU A 47 -10.27 -37.09 20.03
CA LEU A 47 -11.64 -37.13 19.49
C LEU A 47 -12.27 -38.51 19.64
N GLN A 48 -11.54 -39.56 19.25
CA GLN A 48 -12.03 -40.95 19.33
C GLN A 48 -12.31 -41.40 20.77
N ARG A 49 -11.47 -41.02 21.75
CA ARG A 49 -11.71 -41.30 23.17
C ARG A 49 -12.98 -40.64 23.70
N HIS A 50 -13.37 -39.52 23.10
CA HIS A 50 -14.60 -38.79 23.40
C HIS A 50 -15.79 -39.22 22.51
N GLY A 51 -15.65 -40.30 21.73
CA GLY A 51 -16.73 -40.87 20.92
C GLY A 51 -17.07 -40.06 19.68
N VAL A 52 -16.17 -39.17 19.23
CA VAL A 52 -16.36 -38.36 18.03
C VAL A 52 -15.56 -38.95 16.88
N ASP A 53 -16.21 -39.09 15.72
CA ASP A 53 -15.56 -39.50 14.48
C ASP A 53 -14.75 -38.32 13.90
N PRO A 54 -13.42 -38.42 13.81
CA PRO A 54 -12.57 -37.36 13.27
C PRO A 54 -12.87 -37.01 11.81
N GLU A 55 -13.31 -37.97 10.98
CA GLU A 55 -13.63 -37.70 9.57
C GLU A 55 -14.86 -36.80 9.43
N SER A 56 -15.84 -36.95 10.33
CA SER A 56 -17.02 -36.06 10.37
C SER A 56 -16.67 -34.59 10.65
N LEU A 57 -15.51 -34.34 11.28
CA LEU A 57 -15.03 -33.01 11.61
C LEU A 57 -14.02 -32.45 10.58
N ALA A 58 -13.51 -33.27 9.66
CA ALA A 58 -12.43 -32.91 8.75
C ALA A 58 -12.78 -31.76 7.77
N GLY A 59 -14.06 -31.41 7.63
CA GLY A 59 -14.54 -30.23 6.90
C GLY A 59 -15.56 -29.39 7.67
N ASP A 60 -15.71 -29.62 8.98
CA ASP A 60 -16.71 -28.94 9.82
C ASP A 60 -16.03 -28.12 10.92
N VAL A 61 -15.60 -26.90 10.56
CA VAL A 61 -15.03 -25.91 11.49
C VAL A 61 -15.96 -25.67 12.68
N SER A 62 -17.26 -25.63 12.44
CA SER A 62 -18.27 -25.36 13.46
C SER A 62 -18.37 -26.51 14.46
N GLY A 63 -18.38 -27.74 13.97
CA GLY A 63 -18.33 -28.96 14.78
C GLY A 63 -17.07 -29.06 15.62
N VAL A 64 -15.90 -28.75 15.04
CA VAL A 64 -14.62 -28.72 15.78
C VAL A 64 -14.65 -27.66 16.88
N TRP A 65 -15.17 -26.47 16.59
CA TRP A 65 -15.32 -25.40 17.57
C TRP A 65 -16.19 -25.84 18.75
N LEU A 66 -17.38 -26.39 18.45
CA LEU A 66 -18.30 -26.88 19.47
C LEU A 66 -17.71 -28.02 20.30
N PHE A 67 -16.89 -28.88 19.69
CA PHE A 67 -16.18 -29.93 20.39
C PHE A 67 -15.15 -29.37 21.37
N LEU A 68 -14.26 -28.49 20.90
CA LEU A 68 -13.20 -27.90 21.73
C LEU A 68 -13.77 -27.06 22.88
N ALA A 69 -14.81 -26.27 22.63
CA ALA A 69 -15.53 -25.51 23.66
C ALA A 69 -16.04 -26.37 24.82
N LYS A 70 -16.45 -27.62 24.54
CA LYS A 70 -16.93 -28.58 25.55
C LYS A 70 -15.81 -29.36 26.23
N HIS A 71 -14.60 -29.34 25.68
CA HIS A 71 -13.46 -30.15 26.14
C HIS A 71 -12.21 -29.30 26.38
N PRO A 72 -12.23 -28.40 27.39
CA PRO A 72 -11.07 -27.57 27.72
C PRO A 72 -9.82 -28.38 28.10
N THR A 73 -9.99 -29.66 28.46
CA THR A 73 -8.91 -30.63 28.69
C THR A 73 -8.02 -30.84 27.47
N ALA A 74 -8.46 -30.50 26.26
CA ALA A 74 -7.61 -30.51 25.07
C ALA A 74 -6.41 -29.54 25.17
N LEU A 75 -6.53 -28.48 26.00
CA LEU A 75 -5.49 -27.47 26.19
C LEU A 75 -4.58 -27.72 27.40
N THR A 76 -4.86 -28.73 28.23
CA THR A 76 -4.06 -28.97 29.45
C THR A 76 -2.74 -29.65 29.16
N THR A 77 -2.63 -30.33 28.00
CA THR A 77 -1.43 -31.05 27.55
C THR A 77 -0.91 -30.35 26.30
N PRO A 78 0.30 -29.77 26.32
CA PRO A 78 0.85 -29.03 25.18
C PRO A 78 0.83 -29.82 23.87
N GLU A 79 1.13 -31.12 23.92
CA GLU A 79 1.18 -31.99 22.75
C GLU A 79 -0.21 -32.21 22.10
N ILE A 80 -1.26 -32.26 22.93
CA ILE A 80 -2.65 -32.36 22.43
C ILE A 80 -3.10 -31.01 21.88
N ALA A 81 -2.72 -29.90 22.53
CA ALA A 81 -3.02 -28.55 22.06
C ALA A 81 -2.39 -28.26 20.70
N ASP A 82 -1.12 -28.63 20.51
CA ASP A 82 -0.41 -28.49 19.23
C ASP A 82 -1.02 -29.38 18.15
N ALA A 83 -1.35 -30.63 18.47
CA ALA A 83 -2.04 -31.52 17.55
C ALA A 83 -3.44 -31.01 17.18
N ALA A 84 -4.16 -30.40 18.13
CA ALA A 84 -5.46 -29.77 17.88
C ALA A 84 -5.33 -28.55 16.95
N ALA A 85 -4.31 -27.73 17.15
CA ALA A 85 -4.02 -26.58 16.29
C ALA A 85 -3.75 -27.01 14.84
N ARG A 86 -2.94 -28.05 14.65
CA ARG A 86 -2.67 -28.66 13.33
C ARG A 86 -3.95 -29.23 12.69
N PHE A 87 -4.77 -29.93 13.47
CA PHE A 87 -6.06 -30.44 12.98
C PHE A 87 -6.98 -29.30 12.53
N VAL A 88 -7.17 -28.28 13.36
CA VAL A 88 -8.01 -27.11 13.08
C VAL A 88 -7.53 -26.38 11.82
N GLY A 89 -6.23 -26.18 11.66
CA GLY A 89 -5.70 -25.56 10.45
C GLY A 89 -5.95 -26.38 9.20
N ASN A 90 -5.81 -27.72 9.27
CA ASN A 90 -6.15 -28.59 8.14
C ASN A 90 -7.65 -28.55 7.80
N VAL A 91 -8.54 -28.47 8.80
CA VAL A 91 -9.99 -28.30 8.58
C VAL A 91 -10.28 -26.97 7.88
N ILE A 92 -9.61 -25.88 8.27
CA ILE A 92 -9.72 -24.59 7.55
C ILE A 92 -9.23 -24.73 6.10
N ALA A 93 -8.14 -25.46 5.85
CA ALA A 93 -7.64 -25.72 4.50
C ALA A 93 -8.58 -26.58 3.63
N VAL A 94 -9.45 -27.40 4.24
CA VAL A 94 -10.54 -28.09 3.53
C VAL A 94 -11.65 -27.12 3.15
N VAL A 95 -12.10 -26.29 4.11
CA VAL A 95 -13.18 -25.33 3.89
C VAL A 95 -12.77 -24.25 2.88
N HIS A 96 -11.50 -23.85 2.88
CA HIS A 96 -10.98 -22.80 2.01
C HIS A 96 -9.84 -23.33 1.12
N PRO A 97 -10.11 -23.67 -0.16
CA PRO A 97 -9.16 -24.35 -1.03
C PRO A 97 -7.82 -23.63 -1.22
N ALA A 98 -7.82 -22.30 -1.20
CA ALA A 98 -6.63 -21.48 -1.36
C ALA A 98 -5.79 -21.34 -0.07
N ALA A 99 -6.28 -21.80 1.08
CA ALA A 99 -5.57 -21.67 2.33
C ALA A 99 -4.38 -22.63 2.40
N THR A 100 -3.23 -22.11 2.84
CA THR A 100 -1.96 -22.83 2.95
C THR A 100 -1.29 -22.52 4.29
N TRP A 101 -0.46 -23.43 4.76
CA TRP A 101 0.31 -23.27 5.99
C TRP A 101 1.52 -22.39 5.76
N ARG A 102 1.85 -21.58 6.76
CA ARG A 102 3.09 -20.79 6.84
C ARG A 102 3.51 -20.60 8.28
N VAL A 103 4.78 -20.24 8.47
CA VAL A 103 5.33 -19.89 9.80
C VAL A 103 6.02 -18.54 9.70
N THR A 104 5.39 -17.51 10.29
CA THR A 104 5.93 -16.14 10.38
C THR A 104 6.69 -15.98 11.69
N ASN A 105 5.98 -16.05 12.81
CA ASN A 105 6.48 -16.15 14.18
C ASN A 105 5.91 -17.40 14.87
N GLU A 106 4.68 -17.78 14.53
CA GLU A 106 4.02 -19.01 14.94
C GLU A 106 3.34 -19.66 13.72
N PRO A 107 2.92 -20.94 13.81
CA PRO A 107 2.20 -21.59 12.72
C PRO A 107 0.85 -20.94 12.44
N GLU A 108 0.61 -20.63 11.17
CA GLU A 108 -0.60 -20.00 10.68
C GLU A 108 -1.17 -20.72 9.47
N ILE A 109 -2.49 -20.63 9.29
CA ILE A 109 -3.20 -21.08 8.10
C ILE A 109 -3.90 -19.87 7.44
N GLY A 110 -3.79 -19.72 6.12
CA GLY A 110 -4.46 -18.64 5.43
C GLY A 110 -4.12 -18.49 3.95
N THR A 111 -4.60 -17.41 3.36
CA THR A 111 -4.30 -17.00 1.97
C THR A 111 -3.31 -15.84 1.99
N ASN A 112 -2.97 -15.22 0.85
CA ASN A 112 -2.11 -14.03 0.84
C ASN A 112 -2.77 -12.81 1.51
N VAL A 113 -4.10 -12.81 1.62
CA VAL A 113 -4.88 -11.69 2.15
C VAL A 113 -5.03 -11.77 3.66
N ARG A 114 -5.26 -12.97 4.19
CA ARG A 114 -5.53 -13.18 5.61
C ARG A 114 -4.87 -14.45 6.13
N SER A 115 -4.43 -14.39 7.38
CA SER A 115 -3.81 -15.48 8.11
C SER A 115 -4.44 -15.64 9.48
N ILE A 116 -4.48 -16.87 9.99
CA ILE A 116 -4.92 -17.15 11.37
C ILE A 116 -3.84 -17.97 12.09
N PRO A 117 -3.29 -17.46 13.21
CA PRO A 117 -2.48 -18.27 14.10
C PRO A 117 -3.30 -19.36 14.78
N VAL A 118 -3.04 -20.60 14.41
CA VAL A 118 -3.91 -21.74 14.77
C VAL A 118 -3.89 -22.05 16.27
N ALA A 119 -2.74 -21.86 16.93
CA ALA A 119 -2.63 -22.10 18.37
C ALA A 119 -3.46 -21.08 19.17
N ALA A 120 -3.44 -19.81 18.75
CA ALA A 120 -4.28 -18.76 19.34
C ALA A 120 -5.77 -19.00 19.07
N LEU A 121 -6.10 -19.49 17.87
CA LEU A 121 -7.47 -19.87 17.52
C LEU A 121 -8.01 -20.99 18.41
N VAL A 122 -7.27 -22.09 18.61
CA VAL A 122 -7.71 -23.19 19.48
C VAL A 122 -7.93 -22.72 20.93
N ARG A 123 -7.04 -21.84 21.44
CA ARG A 123 -7.26 -21.20 22.75
C ARG A 123 -8.56 -20.41 22.77
N THR A 124 -8.85 -19.67 21.71
CA THR A 124 -10.09 -18.87 21.59
C THR A 124 -11.33 -19.77 21.54
N MET A 125 -11.31 -20.88 20.79
CA MET A 125 -12.40 -21.85 20.72
C MET A 125 -12.82 -22.37 22.10
N VAL A 126 -11.84 -22.57 23.00
CA VAL A 126 -12.08 -23.05 24.37
C VAL A 126 -12.46 -21.92 25.32
N GLN A 127 -11.74 -20.79 25.28
CA GLN A 127 -11.86 -19.72 26.27
C GLN A 127 -13.01 -18.74 25.96
N ARG A 128 -13.38 -18.62 24.69
CA ARG A 128 -14.36 -17.66 24.17
C ARG A 128 -15.29 -18.34 23.15
N PRO A 129 -16.11 -19.32 23.59
CA PRO A 129 -16.98 -20.07 22.69
C PRO A 129 -17.99 -19.18 21.95
N GLU A 130 -18.32 -18.00 22.48
CA GLU A 130 -19.17 -16.99 21.84
C GLU A 130 -18.57 -16.34 20.59
N GLN A 131 -17.28 -16.53 20.32
CA GLN A 131 -16.62 -16.02 19.10
C GLN A 131 -16.85 -16.92 17.87
N ARG A 132 -17.61 -18.00 18.02
CA ARG A 132 -17.87 -18.96 16.94
C ARG A 132 -18.54 -18.30 15.73
N GLU A 133 -19.67 -17.61 15.94
CA GLU A 133 -20.43 -17.00 14.86
C GLU A 133 -19.63 -15.88 14.17
N PRO A 134 -19.01 -14.93 14.88
CA PRO A 134 -18.11 -13.94 14.26
C PRO A 134 -16.97 -14.58 13.45
N PHE A 135 -16.40 -15.69 13.92
CA PHE A 135 -15.34 -16.39 13.20
C PHE A 135 -15.82 -17.07 11.92
N LEU A 136 -16.99 -17.72 11.96
CA LEU A 136 -17.58 -18.33 10.76
C LEU A 136 -18.00 -17.27 9.73
N GLU A 137 -18.53 -16.14 10.20
CA GLU A 137 -18.82 -14.98 9.34
C GLU A 137 -17.53 -14.47 8.67
N MET A 138 -16.46 -14.26 9.46
CA MET A 138 -15.16 -13.89 8.91
C MET A 138 -14.65 -14.91 7.87
N LEU A 139 -14.71 -16.21 8.13
CA LEU A 139 -14.27 -17.23 7.17
C LEU A 139 -15.08 -17.19 5.86
N SER A 140 -16.38 -16.88 5.94
CA SER A 140 -17.23 -16.77 4.75
C SER A 140 -16.89 -15.59 3.83
N THR A 141 -16.12 -14.60 4.32
CA THR A 141 -15.64 -13.49 3.48
C THR A 141 -14.36 -13.82 2.71
N TRP A 142 -13.71 -14.96 2.98
CA TRP A 142 -12.39 -15.25 2.42
C TRP A 142 -12.42 -15.52 0.90
N ASP A 143 -13.46 -16.17 0.37
CA ASP A 143 -13.58 -16.38 -1.08
C ASP A 143 -13.65 -15.04 -1.84
N GLN A 144 -14.35 -14.05 -1.26
CA GLN A 144 -14.40 -12.71 -1.81
C GLN A 144 -13.07 -11.98 -1.66
N GLU A 145 -12.38 -12.16 -0.53
CA GLU A 145 -11.01 -11.64 -0.31
C GLU A 145 -10.04 -12.06 -1.39
N ASP A 146 -10.05 -13.35 -1.71
CA ASP A 146 -9.19 -13.94 -2.72
C ASP A 146 -9.55 -13.48 -4.13
N LEU A 147 -10.83 -13.24 -4.42
CA LEU A 147 -11.25 -12.66 -5.70
C LEU A 147 -10.77 -11.22 -5.85
N ASP A 148 -10.90 -10.41 -4.80
CA ASP A 148 -10.44 -9.02 -4.81
C ASP A 148 -8.92 -8.95 -4.98
N ASP A 149 -8.15 -9.81 -4.30
CA ASP A 149 -6.69 -9.90 -4.43
C ASP A 149 -6.24 -10.26 -5.85
N ARG A 150 -6.95 -11.20 -6.50
CA ARG A 150 -6.69 -11.54 -7.92
C ARG A 150 -7.00 -10.37 -8.85
N GLU A 151 -8.09 -9.64 -8.61
CA GLU A 151 -8.45 -8.46 -9.41
C GLU A 151 -7.38 -7.37 -9.29
N ILE A 152 -6.89 -7.10 -8.08
CA ILE A 152 -5.81 -6.14 -7.83
C ILE A 152 -4.49 -6.59 -8.45
N THR A 153 -4.13 -7.86 -8.27
CA THR A 153 -2.92 -8.43 -8.86
C THR A 153 -2.97 -8.34 -10.38
N ALA A 154 -4.13 -8.62 -10.99
CA ALA A 154 -4.34 -8.50 -12.42
C ALA A 154 -4.27 -7.04 -12.92
N LEU A 155 -4.64 -6.06 -12.10
CA LEU A 155 -4.49 -4.64 -12.44
C LEU A 155 -3.03 -4.18 -12.33
N ALA A 156 -2.29 -4.74 -11.38
CA ALA A 156 -0.87 -4.45 -11.20
C ALA A 156 0.01 -5.13 -12.27
N HIS A 157 -0.39 -6.29 -12.79
CA HIS A 157 0.32 -7.02 -13.85
C HIS A 157 -0.02 -6.51 -15.25
N ASP A 158 0.99 -6.39 -16.10
CA ASP A 158 0.89 -6.24 -17.56
C ASP A 158 0.07 -5.03 -18.08
N VAL A 159 -0.01 -3.93 -17.33
CA VAL A 159 -0.54 -2.68 -17.87
C VAL A 159 0.60 -1.80 -18.38
N THR A 160 0.68 -1.68 -19.70
CA THR A 160 1.62 -0.76 -20.35
C THR A 160 1.09 0.67 -20.21
N PRO A 161 1.85 1.61 -19.62
CA PRO A 161 1.42 3.00 -19.55
C PRO A 161 1.25 3.58 -20.96
N PRO A 162 0.33 4.54 -21.14
CA PRO A 162 0.27 5.29 -22.39
C PRO A 162 1.60 6.02 -22.65
N PRO A 163 1.92 6.37 -23.90
CA PRO A 163 3.10 7.15 -24.20
C PRO A 163 3.14 8.46 -23.39
N PHE A 164 4.25 8.69 -22.71
CA PHE A 164 4.43 9.91 -21.93
C PHE A 164 4.59 11.14 -22.82
N THR A 165 4.02 12.25 -22.35
CA THR A 165 4.26 13.57 -22.95
C THR A 165 5.30 14.29 -22.09
N VAL A 166 6.53 14.37 -22.60
CA VAL A 166 7.66 14.96 -21.85
C VAL A 166 8.18 16.22 -22.53
N PRO A 167 8.54 17.26 -21.77
CA PRO A 167 9.23 18.43 -22.31
C PRO A 167 10.61 18.03 -22.88
N PRO A 168 11.13 18.78 -23.87
CA PRO A 168 12.42 18.49 -24.48
C PRO A 168 13.62 18.76 -23.56
N VAL A 169 13.44 19.57 -22.52
CA VAL A 169 14.46 19.85 -21.50
C VAL A 169 13.94 19.27 -20.19
N PRO A 170 14.66 18.33 -19.54
CA PRO A 170 14.23 17.75 -18.28
C PRO A 170 14.25 18.81 -17.16
N PHE A 171 13.43 18.59 -16.14
CA PHE A 171 13.51 19.38 -14.92
C PHE A 171 14.90 19.20 -14.28
N GLN A 172 15.43 20.30 -13.76
CA GLN A 172 16.68 20.30 -13.02
C GLN A 172 16.49 21.16 -11.78
N ARG A 173 16.40 20.49 -10.62
CA ARG A 173 16.38 21.15 -9.32
C ARG A 173 17.70 21.87 -9.06
N ALA A 174 17.60 23.10 -8.55
CA ALA A 174 18.77 23.79 -8.01
C ALA A 174 19.17 23.15 -6.67
N ALA A 175 20.48 22.98 -6.43
CA ALA A 175 20.94 22.44 -5.16
C ALA A 175 20.40 23.26 -3.98
N PHE A 176 19.90 22.57 -2.95
CA PHE A 176 19.43 23.25 -1.75
C PHE A 176 20.60 23.95 -1.05
N PRO A 177 20.36 25.12 -0.44
CA PRO A 177 21.35 25.73 0.43
C PRO A 177 21.74 24.75 1.54
N PRO A 178 23.04 24.55 1.83
CA PRO A 178 23.45 23.65 2.90
C PRO A 178 22.97 24.20 4.25
N ILE A 179 22.27 23.37 5.02
CA ILE A 179 21.83 23.68 6.38
C ILE A 179 22.50 22.67 7.32
N GLU A 180 23.20 23.15 8.35
CA GLU A 180 23.79 22.29 9.37
C GLU A 180 22.80 22.06 10.51
N PHE A 181 22.45 20.79 10.74
CA PHE A 181 21.70 20.34 11.91
C PHE A 181 22.65 19.73 12.94
N ARG A 182 22.36 19.88 14.23
CA ARG A 182 23.23 19.40 15.31
C ARG A 182 22.44 18.63 16.36
N ASP A 183 23.01 17.52 16.84
CA ASP A 183 22.44 16.74 17.93
C ASP A 183 22.61 17.42 19.30
N ASP A 184 22.06 16.80 20.35
CA ASP A 184 22.15 17.30 21.73
C ASP A 184 23.60 17.41 22.25
N ASN A 185 24.56 16.74 21.60
CA ASN A 185 25.99 16.79 21.91
C ASN A 185 26.75 17.82 21.04
N GLY A 186 26.05 18.51 20.12
CA GLY A 186 26.61 19.48 19.19
C GLY A 186 27.27 18.87 17.94
N HIS A 187 27.19 17.56 17.74
CA HIS A 187 27.68 16.90 16.53
C HIS A 187 26.77 17.20 15.34
N VAL A 188 27.36 17.40 14.17
CA VAL A 188 26.60 17.61 12.92
C VAL A 188 25.84 16.33 12.58
N ILE A 189 24.56 16.48 12.25
CA ILE A 189 23.70 15.40 11.76
C ILE A 189 23.72 15.43 10.24
N GLU A 190 24.26 14.38 9.63
CA GLU A 190 24.24 14.15 8.17
C GLU A 190 22.97 13.36 7.81
N TYR A 191 21.85 14.08 7.69
CA TYR A 191 20.57 13.46 7.30
C TYR A 191 20.70 12.72 5.95
N GLY A 192 20.12 11.52 5.89
CA GLY A 192 20.25 10.58 4.76
C GLY A 192 21.45 9.64 4.87
N GLN A 193 22.35 9.87 5.82
CA GLN A 193 23.56 9.06 6.07
C GLN A 193 23.81 8.82 7.56
N ARG A 194 22.79 8.97 8.41
CA ARG A 194 22.91 8.87 9.87
C ARG A 194 23.10 7.42 10.33
N TRP A 195 22.62 6.46 9.53
CA TRP A 195 22.56 5.04 9.88
C TRP A 195 23.16 4.10 8.79
N PRO A 196 24.42 4.28 8.35
CA PRO A 196 24.95 3.54 7.21
C PRO A 196 25.23 2.06 7.50
N ASP A 197 25.64 1.73 8.73
CA ASP A 197 26.07 0.38 9.13
C ASP A 197 25.32 -0.18 10.35
N HIS A 198 24.37 0.58 10.89
CA HIS A 198 23.68 0.27 12.14
C HIS A 198 22.20 0.55 12.03
N HIS A 199 21.39 -0.25 12.73
CA HIS A 199 19.97 0.06 12.87
C HIS A 199 19.79 1.31 13.75
N PRO A 200 18.84 2.19 13.42
CA PRO A 200 18.49 3.31 14.29
C PRO A 200 18.11 2.79 15.69
N PRO A 201 18.43 3.53 16.77
CA PRO A 201 17.99 3.16 18.10
C PRO A 201 16.45 3.25 18.20
N ASP A 202 15.84 2.43 19.06
CA ASP A 202 14.37 2.31 19.14
C ASP A 202 13.66 3.65 19.40
N ASP A 203 14.27 4.55 20.17
CA ASP A 203 13.71 5.87 20.47
C ASP A 203 13.66 6.80 19.25
N ALA A 204 14.54 6.60 18.26
CA ALA A 204 14.55 7.39 17.03
C ALA A 204 13.30 7.17 16.16
N TYR A 205 12.61 6.03 16.29
CA TYR A 205 11.35 5.77 15.58
C TYR A 205 10.19 6.64 16.07
N SER A 206 10.31 7.20 17.28
CA SER A 206 9.26 8.02 17.91
C SER A 206 9.67 9.48 18.14
N ARG A 207 10.79 9.91 17.54
CA ARG A 207 11.34 11.27 17.71
C ARG A 207 11.46 11.98 16.36
N VAL A 208 11.19 13.28 16.37
CA VAL A 208 11.45 14.21 15.27
C VAL A 208 12.28 15.37 15.84
N SER A 209 13.59 15.39 15.58
CA SER A 209 14.49 16.40 16.17
C SER A 209 14.51 17.71 15.39
N HIS A 210 14.58 17.64 14.06
CA HIS A 210 14.65 18.80 13.18
C HIS A 210 13.57 18.71 12.09
N PRO A 211 12.30 19.04 12.41
CA PRO A 211 11.24 19.07 11.40
C PRO A 211 11.48 20.14 10.33
N GLU A 212 12.14 21.24 10.68
CA GLU A 212 12.51 22.34 9.78
C GLU A 212 13.50 21.94 8.68
N ARG A 213 14.07 20.73 8.74
CA ARG A 213 14.97 20.21 7.69
C ARG A 213 14.31 20.08 6.33
N PHE A 214 12.99 20.02 6.28
CA PHE A 214 12.21 19.92 5.03
C PHE A 214 11.78 21.28 4.47
N ALA A 215 12.09 22.39 5.12
CA ALA A 215 11.77 23.73 4.63
C ALA A 215 12.26 24.01 3.20
N PRO A 216 13.42 23.47 2.73
CA PRO A 216 13.85 23.64 1.34
C PRO A 216 12.88 23.10 0.28
N LEU A 217 11.97 22.17 0.63
CA LEU A 217 10.99 21.62 -0.31
C LEU A 217 10.10 22.71 -0.92
N ARG A 218 9.85 23.80 -0.20
CA ARG A 218 9.08 24.94 -0.73
C ARG A 218 9.71 25.58 -1.96
N HIS A 219 11.05 25.63 -2.01
CA HIS A 219 11.77 26.12 -3.19
C HIS A 219 11.62 25.19 -4.39
N ASP A 220 11.55 23.89 -4.14
CA ASP A 220 11.36 22.90 -5.19
C ASP A 220 9.93 22.92 -5.74
N VAL A 221 8.94 23.13 -4.87
CA VAL A 221 7.54 23.36 -5.26
C VAL A 221 7.40 24.54 -6.22
N ASP A 222 8.05 25.68 -5.92
CA ASP A 222 8.07 26.83 -6.83
C ASP A 222 8.78 26.52 -8.15
N ALA A 223 9.94 25.87 -8.10
CA ALA A 223 10.71 25.50 -9.29
C ALA A 223 9.93 24.55 -10.21
N LEU A 224 9.22 23.57 -9.65
CA LEU A 224 8.34 22.67 -10.38
C LEU A 224 7.16 23.42 -10.99
N ALA A 225 6.51 24.31 -10.25
CA ALA A 225 5.42 25.13 -10.78
C ALA A 225 5.85 25.99 -11.98
N ASP A 226 7.01 26.64 -11.87
CA ASP A 226 7.60 27.44 -12.95
C ASP A 226 7.95 26.58 -14.18
N TYR A 227 8.57 25.42 -13.94
CA TYR A 227 8.92 24.48 -14.99
C TYR A 227 7.69 23.96 -15.72
N LEU A 228 6.67 23.52 -14.97
CA LEU A 228 5.41 23.03 -15.54
C LEU A 228 4.68 24.13 -16.29
N HIS A 229 4.61 25.35 -15.74
CA HIS A 229 3.99 26.48 -16.41
C HIS A 229 4.68 26.81 -17.73
N ARG A 230 6.02 26.73 -17.77
CA ARG A 230 6.81 27.00 -18.98
C ARG A 230 6.51 26.01 -20.11
N TRP A 231 6.42 24.73 -19.79
CA TRP A 231 6.38 23.66 -20.80
C TRP A 231 5.00 23.10 -21.09
N TYR A 232 4.08 23.10 -20.12
CA TYR A 232 2.72 22.56 -20.26
C TYR A 232 1.67 23.66 -20.35
N SER A 233 0.58 23.38 -21.06
CA SER A 233 -0.59 24.24 -21.11
C SER A 233 -1.39 24.10 -19.81
N VAL A 234 -0.90 24.79 -18.79
CA VAL A 234 -1.40 24.76 -17.41
C VAL A 234 -1.54 26.17 -16.86
N ASP A 235 -2.70 26.45 -16.26
CA ASP A 235 -2.95 27.67 -15.50
C ASP A 235 -2.47 27.44 -14.06
N VAL A 236 -1.63 28.34 -13.55
CA VAL A 236 -1.04 28.24 -12.20
C VAL A 236 -1.64 29.32 -11.30
N ARG A 237 -2.06 28.92 -10.10
CA ARG A 237 -2.57 29.85 -9.07
C ARG A 237 -1.83 29.63 -7.77
N HIS A 238 -1.22 30.69 -7.26
CA HIS A 238 -0.58 30.74 -5.96
C HIS A 238 -1.57 31.28 -4.93
N LEU A 239 -1.70 30.58 -3.81
CA LEU A 239 -2.57 30.89 -2.70
C LEU A 239 -1.72 30.79 -1.43
N ASP A 240 -1.17 31.91 -0.99
CA ASP A 240 -0.37 31.98 0.23
C ASP A 240 -1.24 32.43 1.40
N HIS A 241 -1.20 31.66 2.49
CA HIS A 241 -1.90 32.01 3.72
C HIS A 241 -1.12 31.52 4.94
N ASP A 242 -0.80 32.43 5.86
CA ASP A 242 -0.25 32.14 7.20
C ASP A 242 0.88 31.09 7.22
N GLY A 243 1.91 31.29 6.38
CA GLY A 243 3.08 30.40 6.31
C GLY A 243 2.84 29.08 5.55
N THR A 244 1.63 28.88 5.01
CA THR A 244 1.30 27.79 4.09
C THR A 244 1.27 28.31 2.66
N GLN A 245 2.00 27.63 1.79
CA GLN A 245 2.06 27.91 0.36
C GLN A 245 1.22 26.88 -0.38
N GLN A 246 0.15 27.30 -1.05
CA GLN A 246 -0.65 26.42 -1.89
C GLN A 246 -0.54 26.81 -3.35
N ILE A 247 -0.15 25.87 -4.21
CA ILE A 247 -0.11 26.03 -5.67
C ILE A 247 -1.14 25.10 -6.29
N ARG A 248 -2.05 25.67 -7.09
CA ARG A 248 -3.00 24.90 -7.90
C ARG A 248 -2.61 24.98 -9.38
N LEU A 249 -2.40 23.82 -9.98
CA LEU A 249 -2.00 23.61 -11.36
C LEU A 249 -3.19 23.02 -12.11
N GLN A 250 -3.84 23.83 -12.95
CA GLN A 250 -5.03 23.44 -13.71
C GLN A 250 -4.69 23.27 -15.20
N PRO A 251 -4.48 22.03 -15.68
CA PRO A 251 -4.14 21.79 -17.07
C PRO A 251 -5.39 21.90 -17.97
N ARG A 252 -5.16 22.07 -19.28
CA ARG A 252 -6.26 22.02 -20.28
C ARG A 252 -6.82 20.61 -20.48
N ALA A 253 -6.02 19.58 -20.27
CA ALA A 253 -6.40 18.18 -20.29
C ALA A 253 -5.53 17.39 -19.30
N GLY A 254 -6.04 16.26 -18.82
CA GLY A 254 -5.40 15.51 -17.74
C GLY A 254 -5.87 15.95 -16.36
N THR A 255 -5.15 15.52 -15.34
CA THR A 255 -5.56 15.73 -13.94
C THR A 255 -4.99 17.01 -13.34
N PRO A 256 -5.78 17.82 -12.60
CA PRO A 256 -5.22 18.94 -11.84
C PRO A 256 -4.32 18.44 -10.72
N ILE A 257 -3.32 19.25 -10.36
CA ILE A 257 -2.47 19.03 -9.19
C ILE A 257 -2.65 20.20 -8.23
N THR A 258 -2.83 19.90 -6.94
CA THR A 258 -2.69 20.88 -5.86
C THR A 258 -1.52 20.49 -4.99
N VAL A 259 -0.59 21.43 -4.79
CA VAL A 259 0.54 21.27 -3.89
C VAL A 259 0.35 22.21 -2.72
N THR A 260 0.38 21.71 -1.49
CA THR A 260 0.30 22.51 -0.26
C THR A 260 1.56 22.26 0.55
N ALA A 261 2.37 23.29 0.75
CA ALA A 261 3.67 23.22 1.39
C ALA A 261 3.72 24.07 2.66
N THR A 262 4.34 23.50 3.70
CA THR A 262 4.74 24.15 4.95
C THR A 262 6.26 24.02 5.11
N ASP A 263 6.82 24.54 6.19
CA ASP A 263 8.26 24.37 6.47
C ASP A 263 8.63 22.94 6.90
N GLU A 264 7.64 22.08 7.16
CA GLU A 264 7.85 20.70 7.64
C GLU A 264 7.41 19.63 6.65
N SER A 265 6.52 19.97 5.71
CA SER A 265 5.92 18.98 4.82
C SER A 265 5.38 19.59 3.53
N VAL A 266 5.25 18.75 2.51
CA VAL A 266 4.54 19.05 1.25
C VAL A 266 3.48 17.99 1.03
N GLN A 267 2.26 18.42 0.77
CA GLN A 267 1.15 17.56 0.35
C GLN A 267 0.89 17.76 -1.14
N VAL A 268 0.80 16.68 -1.89
CA VAL A 268 0.43 16.65 -3.30
C VAL A 268 -0.90 15.94 -3.44
N GLU A 269 -1.88 16.63 -3.98
CA GLU A 269 -3.19 16.08 -4.31
C GLU A 269 -3.38 16.09 -5.82
N ALA A 270 -3.85 14.99 -6.39
CA ALA A 270 -4.14 14.87 -7.82
C ALA A 270 -5.28 13.87 -8.06
N GLY A 271 -5.91 13.97 -9.23
CA GLY A 271 -6.98 13.05 -9.62
C GLY A 271 -8.20 13.22 -8.73
N VAL A 272 -8.82 12.08 -8.40
CA VAL A 272 -9.94 12.07 -7.46
C VAL A 272 -9.47 11.79 -6.04
N PHE A 273 -8.48 10.91 -5.86
CA PHE A 273 -8.09 10.39 -4.54
C PHE A 273 -6.59 10.37 -4.28
N PHE A 274 -5.74 10.64 -5.26
CA PHE A 274 -4.30 10.59 -5.02
C PHE A 274 -3.88 11.69 -4.07
N ARG A 275 -3.23 11.27 -2.99
CA ARG A 275 -2.60 12.13 -1.98
C ARG A 275 -1.24 11.55 -1.63
N ALA A 276 -0.22 12.38 -1.69
CA ALA A 276 1.11 12.07 -1.18
C ALA A 276 1.52 13.15 -0.17
N THR A 277 2.11 12.72 0.95
CA THR A 277 2.69 13.63 1.95
C THR A 277 4.18 13.37 2.01
N LEU A 278 4.96 14.43 1.87
CA LEU A 278 6.42 14.40 1.85
C LEU A 278 6.92 15.22 3.05
N PRO A 279 7.91 14.73 3.82
CA PRO A 279 8.51 13.40 3.72
C PRO A 279 7.50 12.28 3.97
N ASN A 280 7.78 11.07 3.50
CA ASN A 280 6.95 9.90 3.81
C ASN A 280 7.00 9.58 5.32
N CYS A 281 8.12 9.90 5.96
CA CYS A 281 8.33 9.69 7.38
C CYS A 281 9.28 10.78 7.94
N SER A 282 8.79 11.55 8.90
CA SER A 282 9.59 12.63 9.52
C SER A 282 10.46 12.17 10.69
N CYS A 283 10.35 10.92 11.13
CA CYS A 283 11.09 10.43 12.29
C CYS A 283 12.60 10.34 12.04
N ASP A 284 13.36 10.46 13.13
CA ASP A 284 14.82 10.40 13.11
C ASP A 284 15.38 9.05 12.62
N ALA A 285 14.62 7.96 12.79
CA ALA A 285 15.01 6.62 12.35
C ALA A 285 14.92 6.44 10.83
N CYS A 286 13.90 7.01 10.18
CA CYS A 286 13.75 6.96 8.73
C CYS A 286 14.85 7.75 8.00
N ASP A 287 15.44 8.73 8.69
CA ASP A 287 16.58 9.52 8.22
C ASP A 287 16.38 10.16 6.83
N GLU A 288 15.12 10.48 6.50
CA GLU A 288 14.78 11.13 5.23
C GLU A 288 15.33 12.56 5.22
N SER A 289 16.03 12.91 4.14
CA SER A 289 16.57 14.25 3.89
C SER A 289 15.64 15.07 2.99
N ALA A 290 15.86 16.39 2.95
CA ALA A 290 15.13 17.27 2.04
C ALA A 290 15.29 16.86 0.57
N GLU A 291 16.49 16.44 0.18
CA GLU A 291 16.82 16.00 -1.18
C GLU A 291 16.03 14.74 -1.55
N THR A 292 16.02 13.72 -0.68
CA THR A 292 15.27 12.48 -0.94
C THR A 292 13.76 12.70 -0.97
N ALA A 293 13.24 13.62 -0.15
CA ALA A 293 11.84 14.02 -0.20
C ALA A 293 11.53 14.81 -1.49
N ALA A 294 12.43 15.69 -1.93
CA ALA A 294 12.28 16.43 -3.17
C ALA A 294 12.31 15.51 -4.40
N ASP A 295 13.19 14.50 -4.44
CA ASP A 295 13.22 13.52 -5.53
C ASP A 295 11.86 12.82 -5.70
N ARG A 296 11.19 12.49 -4.59
CA ARG A 296 9.84 11.90 -4.61
C ARG A 296 8.75 12.89 -5.02
N LEU A 297 8.87 14.15 -4.60
CA LEU A 297 7.97 15.23 -5.02
C LEU A 297 8.05 15.43 -6.53
N GLU A 298 9.27 15.53 -7.06
CA GLU A 298 9.54 15.66 -8.48
C GLU A 298 8.99 14.47 -9.26
N GLU A 299 9.29 13.24 -8.83
CA GLU A 299 8.78 12.03 -9.47
C GLU A 299 7.26 12.03 -9.52
N ALA A 300 6.59 12.37 -8.41
CA ALA A 300 5.13 12.46 -8.33
C ALA A 300 4.56 13.47 -9.32
N VAL A 301 5.00 14.71 -9.22
CA VAL A 301 4.46 15.83 -10.00
C VAL A 301 4.76 15.67 -11.50
N LEU A 302 5.98 15.28 -11.87
CA LEU A 302 6.39 15.12 -13.27
C LEU A 302 5.71 13.91 -13.92
N SER A 303 5.59 12.79 -13.22
CA SER A 303 4.93 11.59 -13.75
C SER A 303 3.43 11.80 -13.95
N ILE A 304 2.76 12.51 -13.04
CA ILE A 304 1.36 12.89 -13.21
C ILE A 304 1.19 13.79 -14.45
N ALA A 305 1.99 14.86 -14.57
CA ALA A 305 1.92 15.78 -15.70
C ALA A 305 2.21 15.07 -17.04
N ALA A 306 3.12 14.11 -17.05
CA ALA A 306 3.48 13.35 -18.24
C ALA A 306 2.45 12.28 -18.67
N GLY A 307 1.40 12.05 -17.87
CA GLY A 307 0.36 11.03 -18.13
C GLY A 307 0.66 9.64 -17.58
N GLY A 308 1.62 9.53 -16.65
CA GLY A 308 2.00 8.29 -15.98
C GLY A 308 1.16 7.96 -14.75
N PHE A 309 0.05 8.67 -14.52
CA PHE A 309 -0.83 8.44 -13.39
C PHE A 309 -2.09 7.66 -13.78
N ARG A 310 -2.33 6.56 -13.05
CA ARG A 310 -3.49 5.69 -13.20
C ARG A 310 -4.27 5.66 -11.89
N GLU A 311 -5.58 5.76 -12.00
CA GLU A 311 -6.51 5.70 -10.88
C GLU A 311 -7.74 4.88 -11.27
N THR A 312 -8.09 3.88 -10.47
CA THR A 312 -9.24 3.02 -10.73
C THR A 312 -10.05 2.83 -9.45
N TYR A 313 -11.35 3.10 -9.57
CA TYR A 313 -12.33 2.88 -8.52
C TYR A 313 -13.75 2.81 -9.15
N PRO A 314 -14.67 2.00 -8.61
CA PRO A 314 -14.46 1.00 -7.57
C PRO A 314 -13.87 -0.31 -8.14
N LEU A 315 -12.99 -0.94 -7.38
CA LEU A 315 -12.49 -2.29 -7.66
C LEU A 315 -13.16 -3.35 -6.79
N GLY A 316 -13.56 -4.44 -7.42
CA GLY A 316 -14.23 -5.56 -6.77
C GLY A 316 -15.50 -5.16 -6.01
N SER A 317 -16.01 -6.12 -5.25
CA SER A 317 -17.21 -5.91 -4.41
C SER A 317 -16.93 -4.99 -3.22
N ARG A 318 -15.67 -4.90 -2.79
CA ARG A 318 -15.20 -4.04 -1.70
C ARG A 318 -15.08 -2.59 -2.06
N ARG A 319 -15.18 -2.26 -3.35
CA ARG A 319 -14.98 -0.91 -3.86
C ARG A 319 -13.63 -0.35 -3.39
N TRP A 320 -12.55 -1.07 -3.69
CA TRP A 320 -11.21 -0.55 -3.42
C TRP A 320 -10.81 0.51 -4.43
N LEU A 321 -9.98 1.43 -3.97
CA LEU A 321 -9.22 2.35 -4.79
C LEU A 321 -7.88 1.71 -5.14
N HIS A 322 -7.48 1.86 -6.40
CA HIS A 322 -6.14 1.53 -6.87
C HIS A 322 -5.53 2.73 -7.56
N THR A 323 -4.28 3.04 -7.22
CA THR A 323 -3.47 4.07 -7.86
C THR A 323 -2.15 3.48 -8.32
N GLN A 324 -1.67 3.94 -9.47
CA GLN A 324 -0.32 3.68 -9.95
C GLN A 324 0.28 4.96 -10.50
N LEU A 325 1.58 5.12 -10.29
CA LEU A 325 2.36 6.22 -10.80
C LEU A 325 3.63 5.66 -11.43
N HIS A 326 3.75 5.80 -12.75
CA HIS A 326 4.89 5.33 -13.51
C HIS A 326 5.91 6.43 -13.70
N ALA A 327 7.15 6.15 -13.31
CA ALA A 327 8.25 7.09 -13.44
C ALA A 327 8.57 7.36 -14.92
N VAL A 328 8.71 8.64 -15.26
CA VAL A 328 8.94 9.10 -16.64
C VAL A 328 10.24 8.55 -17.23
N ASP A 329 11.25 8.32 -16.40
CA ASP A 329 12.56 7.79 -16.77
C ASP A 329 12.59 6.27 -16.96
N GLY A 330 11.47 5.58 -16.70
CA GLY A 330 11.34 4.13 -16.80
C GLY A 330 11.98 3.36 -15.64
N SER A 331 12.37 4.03 -14.55
CA SER A 331 12.93 3.40 -13.35
C SER A 331 11.95 2.43 -12.66
N GLY A 332 10.65 2.58 -12.90
CA GLY A 332 9.62 1.66 -12.44
C GLY A 332 8.26 2.35 -12.28
N TYR A 333 7.49 1.84 -11.34
CA TYR A 333 6.24 2.46 -10.90
C TYR A 333 6.07 2.25 -9.40
N THR A 334 5.33 3.17 -8.79
CA THR A 334 4.78 3.01 -7.44
C THR A 334 3.28 2.79 -7.53
N GLY A 335 2.69 2.06 -6.59
CA GLY A 335 1.26 1.83 -6.59
C GLY A 335 0.72 1.50 -5.20
N SER A 336 -0.56 1.79 -5.01
CA SER A 336 -1.27 1.52 -3.76
C SER A 336 -2.66 0.99 -4.08
N SER A 337 -3.15 0.09 -3.23
CA SER A 337 -4.52 -0.43 -3.30
C SER A 337 -5.10 -0.53 -1.90
N GLY A 338 -6.36 -0.12 -1.73
CA GLY A 338 -7.01 -0.24 -0.43
C GLY A 338 -8.41 0.37 -0.41
N ALA A 339 -9.02 0.37 0.78
CA ALA A 339 -10.27 1.10 0.98
C ALA A 339 -10.03 2.60 0.76
N PRO A 340 -11.01 3.32 0.18
CA PRO A 340 -10.98 4.79 0.16
C PRO A 340 -10.86 5.36 1.58
N ASP A 341 -10.39 6.61 1.67
CA ASP A 341 -10.36 7.34 2.92
C ASP A 341 -11.75 7.37 3.58
N ARG A 342 -11.78 7.18 4.90
CA ARG A 342 -13.02 7.07 5.69
C ARG A 342 -13.76 8.41 5.77
N ASP A 343 -13.05 9.51 5.50
CA ASP A 343 -13.61 10.86 5.52
C ASP A 343 -14.37 11.21 4.23
N LEU A 344 -14.29 10.37 3.18
CA LEU A 344 -15.02 10.57 1.93
C LEU A 344 -16.51 10.27 2.10
N THR A 345 -17.34 11.17 1.60
CA THR A 345 -18.80 10.99 1.62
C THR A 345 -19.26 10.04 0.51
N THR A 346 -20.50 9.54 0.61
CA THR A 346 -21.10 8.75 -0.47
C THR A 346 -21.12 9.52 -1.80
N ASP A 347 -21.40 10.82 -1.74
CA ASP A 347 -21.45 11.68 -2.92
C ASP A 347 -20.07 11.83 -3.57
N ASP A 348 -19.01 11.95 -2.76
CA ASP A 348 -17.62 11.96 -3.27
C ASP A 348 -17.28 10.66 -3.99
N LEU A 349 -17.67 9.53 -3.43
CA LEU A 349 -17.43 8.20 -4.01
C LEU A 349 -18.25 7.98 -5.30
N GLU A 350 -19.48 8.50 -5.38
CA GLU A 350 -20.30 8.45 -6.59
C GLU A 350 -19.75 9.36 -7.69
N HIS A 351 -19.30 10.56 -7.33
CA HIS A 351 -18.61 11.46 -8.24
C HIS A 351 -17.34 10.80 -8.79
N ALA A 352 -16.52 10.22 -7.91
CA ALA A 352 -15.32 9.49 -8.28
C ALA A 352 -15.59 8.35 -9.26
N THR A 353 -16.62 7.54 -8.95
CA THR A 353 -17.04 6.44 -9.81
C THR A 353 -17.40 6.94 -11.21
N THR A 354 -18.08 8.09 -11.30
CA THR A 354 -18.48 8.68 -12.58
C THR A 354 -17.29 9.21 -13.36
N THR A 355 -16.38 9.92 -12.69
CA THR A 355 -15.18 10.51 -13.29
C THR A 355 -14.23 9.43 -13.80
N LEU A 356 -13.90 8.43 -12.97
CA LEU A 356 -12.91 7.41 -13.31
C LEU A 356 -13.38 6.42 -14.38
N ARG A 357 -14.69 6.20 -14.51
CA ARG A 357 -15.26 5.41 -15.62
C ARG A 357 -15.07 6.04 -17.00
N GLN A 358 -14.77 7.34 -17.06
CA GLN A 358 -14.51 8.03 -18.33
C GLN A 358 -13.05 7.89 -18.78
N LEU A 359 -12.15 7.41 -17.90
CA LEU A 359 -10.75 7.22 -18.22
C LEU A 359 -10.54 5.90 -18.98
N ASP A 360 -9.61 5.91 -19.93
CA ASP A 360 -9.20 4.69 -20.62
C ASP A 360 -8.36 3.82 -19.69
N ASN A 361 -8.94 2.72 -19.19
CA ASN A 361 -8.33 1.82 -18.22
C ASN A 361 -7.79 2.52 -16.96
N GLY A 362 -8.41 3.63 -16.56
CA GLY A 362 -8.01 4.41 -15.39
C GLY A 362 -6.85 5.38 -15.62
N TRP A 363 -6.30 5.47 -16.83
CA TRP A 363 -5.20 6.38 -17.12
C TRP A 363 -5.68 7.82 -17.25
N TRP A 364 -5.09 8.70 -16.45
CA TRP A 364 -5.26 10.13 -16.62
C TRP A 364 -4.48 10.59 -17.86
N PRO A 365 -5.09 11.38 -18.76
CA PRO A 365 -4.38 11.91 -19.91
C PRO A 365 -3.17 12.76 -19.49
N ALA A 366 -2.12 12.71 -20.29
CA ALA A 366 -0.99 13.62 -20.13
C ALA A 366 -1.41 15.07 -20.32
N TRP A 367 -0.72 15.98 -19.64
CA TRP A 367 -0.91 17.40 -19.85
C TRP A 367 -0.38 17.78 -21.24
N PRO A 368 -1.14 18.59 -22.00
CA PRO A 368 -0.68 19.02 -23.31
C PRO A 368 0.51 19.97 -23.15
N LEU A 369 1.57 19.79 -23.95
CA LEU A 369 2.65 20.75 -24.03
C LEU A 369 2.13 22.10 -24.56
N ARG A 370 2.74 23.20 -24.11
CA ARG A 370 2.53 24.48 -24.77
C ARG A 370 3.08 24.38 -26.18
N THR A 371 2.25 24.70 -27.16
CA THR A 371 2.76 25.05 -28.47
C THR A 371 3.62 26.31 -28.31
N PRO A 372 4.86 26.35 -28.83
CA PRO A 372 5.62 27.59 -28.90
C PRO A 372 4.80 28.57 -29.74
N ASN A 373 4.22 29.58 -29.08
CA ASN A 373 3.25 30.43 -29.73
C ASN A 373 3.96 31.36 -30.72
N SER A 374 3.38 31.41 -31.93
CA SER A 374 3.39 32.59 -32.79
C SER A 374 3.06 33.82 -31.93
N PRO A 375 3.80 34.94 -32.09
CA PRO A 375 3.77 36.03 -31.13
C PRO A 375 2.38 36.63 -30.97
N ASP A 376 2.04 36.85 -29.70
CA ASP A 376 0.93 37.66 -29.21
C ASP A 376 0.90 38.99 -29.96
N ARG A 377 -0.19 39.22 -30.72
CA ARG A 377 -0.42 40.42 -31.51
C ARG A 377 -1.64 41.13 -30.96
N THR A 378 -1.51 41.64 -29.75
CA THR A 378 -2.32 42.71 -29.16
C THR A 378 -1.40 43.45 -28.20
N GLY A 379 -1.10 44.74 -28.32
CA GLY A 379 -1.61 45.79 -29.17
C GLY A 379 -1.09 47.10 -28.59
N ASP A 380 0.22 47.35 -28.74
CA ASP A 380 0.82 48.65 -28.49
C ASP A 380 0.99 49.35 -29.83
N ASP A 381 0.04 50.23 -30.16
CA ASP A 381 0.29 51.34 -31.08
C ASP A 381 -0.19 52.60 -30.38
N GLU A 382 0.67 53.08 -29.48
CA GLU A 382 0.66 54.44 -28.98
C GLU A 382 1.44 55.29 -30.00
N THR A 383 0.78 56.24 -30.67
CA THR A 383 1.35 57.57 -30.95
C THR A 383 0.30 58.50 -31.57
N THR A 384 -0.21 59.39 -30.72
CA THR A 384 -0.08 60.85 -30.85
C THR A 384 0.12 61.39 -32.27
N ASN A 385 -0.89 62.10 -32.81
CA ASN A 385 -0.63 63.17 -33.75
C ASN A 385 -1.47 64.40 -33.39
N ASP A 386 -0.77 65.40 -32.86
CA ASP A 386 -1.20 66.77 -32.63
C ASP A 386 -0.85 67.59 -33.88
N ARG A 387 -1.85 68.26 -34.48
CA ARG A 387 -1.82 69.42 -35.41
C ARG A 387 -3.07 69.41 -36.28
N THR A 388 -4.05 70.27 -36.03
CA THR A 388 -4.16 71.64 -36.62
C THR A 388 -5.37 72.34 -36.03
#